data_AF-A0A3F2Z377-F1
#
_entry.id   AF-A0A3F2Z377-F1
#
_cell.length_a   1.000
_cell.length_b   1.000
_cell.length_c   1.000
_cell.angle_alpha   90.00
_cell.angle_beta   90.00
_cell.angle_gamma   90.00
#
_symmetry.space_group_name_H-M   'P 1'
#
loop_
_entity.id
_entity.type
_entity.pdbx_description
1 polymer ?
#
loop_
_entity_poly.entity_id
_entity_poly.type
_entity_poly.pdbx_seq_one_letter_code
_entity_poly.pdbx_strand_id
1 'polypeptide(L)'
;MKFCIFVLIALGIIPIIDAKDNERPKIVNKAVMLLQRKKCLAAEGYSEDIFPSDDVSETFDIILHLASEEVPHEAKCFLRCWLKRSYILQDNFLINKNKETDAYCEREAKALAYGDECEFAFAYQKCARSLNNLTF
;
A
#
# COMPACT_ATOMS: atom_id res chain seq x y z
N MET A 1 39.71 -28.66 48.13
CA MET A 1 39.22 -29.43 46.97
C MET A 1 38.94 -28.46 45.83
N LYS A 2 39.54 -28.69 44.67
CA LYS A 2 39.59 -27.77 43.52
C LYS A 2 38.81 -28.47 42.39
N PHE A 3 37.62 -28.00 42.06
CA PHE A 3 36.80 -28.58 40.98
C PHE A 3 37.14 -27.85 39.68
N CYS A 4 37.76 -28.56 38.74
CA CYS A 4 37.94 -28.09 37.37
C CYS A 4 36.68 -28.40 36.56
N ILE A 5 36.13 -27.37 35.93
CA ILE A 5 34.96 -27.44 35.04
C ILE A 5 35.40 -28.10 33.73
N PHE A 6 34.84 -29.26 33.40
CA PHE A 6 34.91 -29.82 32.05
C PHE A 6 33.76 -29.25 31.21
N VAL A 7 34.10 -28.36 30.27
CA VAL A 7 33.19 -27.88 29.22
C VAL A 7 33.08 -28.99 28.16
N LEU A 8 31.87 -29.51 27.97
CA LEU A 8 31.54 -30.40 26.84
C LEU A 8 30.66 -29.62 25.86
N ILE A 9 31.27 -29.20 24.76
CA ILE A 9 30.60 -28.61 23.60
C ILE A 9 29.91 -29.75 22.85
N ALA A 10 28.59 -29.87 22.99
CA ALA A 10 27.80 -30.67 22.07
C ALA A 10 27.65 -29.88 20.76
N LEU A 11 28.47 -30.23 19.77
CA LEU A 11 28.34 -29.80 18.38
C LEU A 11 27.02 -30.36 17.80
N GLY A 12 25.93 -29.65 18.06
CA GLY A 12 24.71 -29.78 17.27
C GLY A 12 24.98 -29.21 15.89
N ILE A 13 25.16 -30.09 14.91
CA ILE A 13 25.23 -29.71 13.50
C ILE A 13 23.85 -29.15 13.16
N ILE A 14 23.71 -27.82 13.12
CA ILE A 14 22.52 -27.18 12.56
C ILE A 14 22.62 -27.39 11.05
N PRO A 15 21.74 -28.18 10.41
CA PRO A 15 21.62 -28.09 8.97
C PRO A 15 21.14 -26.66 8.69
N ILE A 16 22.03 -25.85 8.13
CA ILE A 16 21.65 -24.58 7.52
C ILE A 16 20.78 -25.00 6.34
N ILE A 17 19.47 -25.06 6.57
CA ILE A 17 18.50 -25.11 5.49
C ILE A 17 18.66 -23.77 4.81
N ASP A 18 19.44 -23.78 3.73
CA ASP A 18 19.48 -22.74 2.73
C ASP A 18 18.06 -22.64 2.16
N ALA A 19 17.24 -21.84 2.84
CA ALA A 19 15.89 -21.52 2.44
C ALA A 19 16.00 -20.65 1.19
N LYS A 20 16.19 -21.31 0.06
CA LYS A 20 15.90 -20.73 -1.24
C LYS A 20 14.46 -20.19 -1.23
N ASP A 21 14.42 -18.93 -1.62
CA ASP A 21 13.34 -18.21 -2.25
C ASP A 21 12.29 -17.45 -1.41
N ASN A 22 12.26 -16.16 -1.77
CA ASN A 22 11.41 -15.00 -1.50
C ASN A 22 9.88 -15.21 -1.29
N GLU A 23 9.37 -16.40 -1.05
CA GLU A 23 7.93 -16.65 -0.89
C GLU A 23 7.38 -16.11 0.43
N ARG A 24 8.12 -16.24 1.54
CA ARG A 24 7.67 -15.74 2.85
C ARG A 24 7.45 -14.22 2.86
N PRO A 25 8.36 -13.38 2.32
CA PRO A 25 8.10 -11.94 2.12
C PRO A 25 6.85 -11.66 1.28
N LYS A 26 6.63 -12.42 0.20
CA LYS A 26 5.50 -12.23 -0.73
C LYS A 26 4.15 -12.54 -0.08
N ILE A 27 4.07 -13.63 0.70
CA ILE A 27 2.85 -14.00 1.45
C ILE A 27 2.52 -12.96 2.52
N VAL A 28 3.54 -12.49 3.26
CA VAL A 28 3.37 -11.43 4.27
C VAL A 28 2.87 -10.15 3.62
N ASN A 29 3.44 -9.75 2.48
CA ASN A 29 2.97 -8.57 1.74
C ASN A 29 1.51 -8.71 1.30
N LYS A 30 1.11 -9.86 0.72
CA LYS A 30 -0.29 -10.09 0.32
C LYS A 30 -1.25 -10.00 1.50
N ALA A 31 -0.91 -10.62 2.64
CA ALA A 31 -1.73 -10.57 3.85
C ALA A 31 -1.88 -9.14 4.40
N VAL A 32 -0.81 -8.34 4.37
CA VAL A 32 -0.84 -6.92 4.78
C VAL A 32 -1.75 -6.10 3.85
N MET A 33 -1.65 -6.30 2.54
CA MET A 33 -2.49 -5.60 1.55
C MET A 33 -3.98 -5.94 1.75
N LEU A 34 -4.31 -7.22 1.95
CA LEU A 34 -5.68 -7.66 2.23
C LEU A 34 -6.22 -7.08 3.53
N LEU A 35 -5.41 -7.06 4.59
CA LEU A 35 -5.80 -6.45 5.86
C LEU A 35 -6.06 -4.95 5.69
N GLN A 36 -5.23 -4.23 4.93
CA GLN A 36 -5.45 -2.83 4.62
C GLN A 36 -6.73 -2.62 3.80
N ARG A 37 -6.99 -3.47 2.80
CA ARG A 37 -8.23 -3.43 2.01
C ARG A 37 -9.46 -3.52 2.92
N LYS A 38 -9.54 -4.56 3.76
CA LYS A 38 -10.65 -4.75 4.70
C LYS A 38 -10.83 -3.54 5.63
N LYS A 39 -9.73 -3.03 6.16
CA LYS A 39 -9.74 -1.89 7.06
C LYS A 39 -10.15 -0.57 6.37
N CYS A 40 -9.93 -0.44 5.07
CA CYS A 40 -10.40 0.71 4.31
C CYS A 40 -11.86 0.60 3.93
N LEU A 41 -12.30 -0.56 3.45
CA LEU A 41 -13.72 -0.80 3.17
C LEU A 41 -14.57 -0.57 4.43
N ALA A 42 -14.15 -1.10 5.57
CA ALA A 42 -14.84 -0.86 6.84
C ALA A 42 -14.85 0.62 7.27
N ALA A 43 -13.76 1.36 7.04
CA ALA A 43 -13.68 2.78 7.42
C ALA A 43 -14.57 3.68 6.55
N GLU A 44 -14.75 3.32 5.28
CA GLU A 44 -15.63 4.04 4.35
C GLU A 44 -17.08 3.50 4.35
N GLY A 45 -17.37 2.46 5.16
CA GLY A 45 -18.72 1.89 5.29
C GLY A 45 -19.15 0.95 4.16
N TYR A 46 -18.19 0.36 3.44
CA TYR A 46 -18.42 -0.47 2.26
C TYR A 46 -18.35 -1.98 2.56
N SER A 47 -19.12 -2.78 1.80
CA SER A 47 -19.00 -4.24 1.82
C SER A 47 -17.66 -4.69 1.22
N GLU A 48 -17.15 -5.84 1.69
CA GLU A 48 -15.99 -6.50 1.07
C GLU A 48 -16.25 -6.87 -0.41
N ASP A 49 -17.52 -7.01 -0.81
CA ASP A 49 -17.95 -7.42 -2.15
C ASP A 49 -17.74 -6.36 -3.24
N ILE A 50 -17.48 -5.10 -2.87
CA ILE A 50 -17.23 -4.01 -3.84
C ILE A 50 -15.92 -4.22 -4.61
N PHE A 51 -14.91 -4.84 -3.98
CA PHE A 51 -13.65 -5.22 -4.63
C PHE A 51 -13.37 -6.69 -4.37
N PRO A 52 -14.06 -7.64 -5.03
CA PRO A 52 -14.01 -9.06 -4.65
C PRO A 52 -12.64 -9.72 -4.86
N SER A 53 -11.73 -9.09 -5.62
CA SER A 53 -10.40 -9.62 -5.86
C SER A 53 -9.53 -9.61 -4.60
N ASP A 54 -8.84 -10.73 -4.37
CA ASP A 54 -7.76 -10.82 -3.38
C ASP A 54 -6.44 -10.27 -3.92
N ASP A 55 -6.38 -9.93 -5.22
CA ASP A 55 -5.29 -9.16 -5.80
C ASP A 55 -5.59 -7.67 -5.69
N VAL A 56 -5.12 -7.11 -4.59
CA VAL A 56 -5.25 -5.67 -4.34
C VAL A 56 -4.47 -4.89 -5.39
N SER A 57 -3.29 -5.36 -5.84
CA SER A 57 -2.49 -4.63 -6.83
C SER A 57 -3.23 -4.47 -8.15
N GLU A 58 -3.81 -5.57 -8.64
CA GLU A 58 -4.64 -5.57 -9.85
C GLU A 58 -5.85 -4.61 -9.71
N THR A 59 -6.48 -4.59 -8.54
CA THR A 59 -7.58 -3.67 -8.26
C THR A 59 -7.14 -2.20 -8.40
N PHE A 60 -5.98 -1.84 -7.84
CA PHE A 60 -5.41 -0.50 -8.00
C PHE A 60 -5.06 -0.18 -9.46
N ASP A 61 -4.52 -1.16 -10.19
CA ASP A 61 -4.18 -1.00 -11.60
C ASP A 61 -5.40 -0.68 -12.46
N ILE A 62 -6.49 -1.42 -12.27
CA ILE A 62 -7.76 -1.19 -12.98
C ILE A 62 -8.30 0.21 -12.66
N ILE A 63 -8.41 0.55 -11.36
CA ILE A 63 -8.94 1.86 -10.93
C ILE A 63 -8.14 3.00 -11.58
N LEU A 64 -6.81 2.93 -11.55
CA LEU A 64 -5.95 4.01 -12.03
C LEU A 64 -5.84 4.08 -13.57
N HIS A 65 -6.24 3.02 -14.28
CA HIS A 65 -6.24 2.99 -15.75
C HIS A 65 -7.48 3.69 -16.34
N LEU A 66 -8.63 3.57 -15.68
CA LEU A 66 -9.91 4.13 -16.13
C LEU A 66 -9.94 5.66 -16.09
N ALA A 67 -10.80 6.26 -16.92
CA ALA A 67 -11.05 7.70 -16.87
C ALA A 67 -11.75 8.09 -15.55
N SER A 68 -11.64 9.35 -15.12
CA SER A 68 -12.12 9.74 -13.77
C SER A 68 -13.63 9.53 -13.62
N GLU A 69 -14.36 9.79 -14.69
CA GLU A 69 -15.81 9.64 -14.83
C GLU A 69 -16.28 8.18 -14.84
N GLU A 70 -15.38 7.23 -15.15
CA GLU A 70 -15.67 5.80 -15.19
C GLU A 70 -15.39 5.12 -13.84
N VAL A 71 -14.65 5.78 -12.94
CA VAL A 71 -14.29 5.24 -11.64
C VAL A 71 -15.38 5.57 -10.62
N PRO A 72 -16.00 4.56 -9.99
CA PRO A 72 -16.97 4.78 -8.92
C PRO A 72 -16.38 5.60 -7.77
N HIS A 73 -17.18 6.48 -7.18
CA HIS A 73 -16.73 7.34 -6.10
C HIS A 73 -16.19 6.53 -4.90
N GLU A 74 -16.80 5.38 -4.62
CA GLU A 74 -16.38 4.43 -3.58
C GLU A 74 -14.94 3.93 -3.79
N ALA A 75 -14.54 3.71 -5.06
CA ALA A 75 -13.18 3.32 -5.41
C ALA A 75 -12.19 4.46 -5.18
N LYS A 76 -12.59 5.71 -5.46
CA LYS A 76 -11.77 6.89 -5.15
C LYS A 76 -11.60 7.07 -3.64
N CYS A 77 -12.67 6.85 -2.85
CA CYS A 77 -12.58 6.91 -1.39
C CYS A 77 -11.76 5.76 -0.80
N PHE A 78 -11.82 4.58 -1.40
CA PHE A 78 -10.91 3.48 -1.06
C PHE A 78 -9.45 3.89 -1.24
N LEU A 79 -9.08 4.54 -2.35
CA LEU A 79 -7.74 5.10 -2.56
C LEU A 79 -7.38 6.14 -1.50
N ARG A 80 -8.30 7.05 -1.16
CA ARG A 80 -8.11 8.06 -0.11
C ARG A 80 -7.75 7.41 1.22
N CYS A 81 -8.54 6.43 1.67
CA CYS A 81 -8.23 5.69 2.88
C CYS A 81 -6.86 5.02 2.80
N TRP A 82 -6.54 4.41 1.67
CA TRP A 82 -5.28 3.73 1.46
C TRP A 82 -4.08 4.66 1.62
N LEU A 83 -4.13 5.83 0.98
CA LEU A 83 -3.08 6.85 1.07
C LEU A 83 -2.95 7.40 2.49
N LYS A 84 -4.07 7.60 3.20
CA LYS A 84 -4.05 8.03 4.61
C LYS A 84 -3.38 7.01 5.51
N ARG A 85 -3.74 5.73 5.37
CA ARG A 85 -3.13 4.63 6.15
C ARG A 85 -1.66 4.39 5.82
N SER A 86 -1.24 4.76 4.61
CA SER A 86 0.15 4.71 4.15
C SER A 86 0.95 5.97 4.53
N TYR A 87 0.31 6.93 5.21
CA TYR A 87 0.89 8.22 5.60
C TYR A 87 1.38 9.06 4.41
N ILE A 88 0.79 8.84 3.23
CA ILE A 88 1.04 9.63 2.02
C ILE A 88 0.09 10.83 2.02
N LEU A 89 -1.19 10.59 2.31
CA LEU A 89 -2.23 11.63 2.42
C LEU A 89 -2.50 11.97 3.88
N GLN A 90 -2.60 13.26 4.17
CA GLN A 90 -3.09 13.84 5.41
C GLN A 90 -4.44 14.51 5.15
N ASP A 91 -5.10 14.96 6.22
CA ASP A 91 -6.35 15.71 6.09
C ASP A 91 -6.14 17.04 5.35
N ASN A 92 -7.20 17.55 4.74
CA ASN A 92 -7.21 18.82 4.01
C ASN A 92 -6.30 18.81 2.77
N PHE A 93 -6.34 17.72 2.00
CA PHE A 93 -5.66 17.63 0.69
C PHE A 93 -4.13 17.76 0.77
N LEU A 94 -3.53 17.37 1.91
CA LEU A 94 -2.10 17.55 2.15
C LEU A 94 -1.33 16.26 1.90
N ILE A 95 -0.29 16.33 1.07
CA ILE A 95 0.62 15.20 0.84
C ILE A 95 1.82 15.32 1.79
N ASN A 96 2.21 14.19 2.38
CA ASN A 96 3.33 14.12 3.30
C ASN A 96 4.67 14.26 2.56
N LYS A 97 5.27 15.45 2.65
CA LYS A 97 6.55 15.80 1.99
C LYS A 97 7.76 14.96 2.43
N ASN A 98 7.65 14.22 3.53
CA ASN A 98 8.69 13.29 3.97
C ASN A 98 8.69 11.98 3.17
N LYS A 99 7.71 11.78 2.29
CA LYS A 99 7.67 10.70 1.30
C LYS A 99 8.15 11.25 -0.03
N GLU A 100 8.75 10.39 -0.87
CA GLU A 100 8.99 10.69 -2.28
C GLU A 100 7.65 11.03 -2.94
N THR A 101 7.37 12.31 -3.06
CA THR A 101 6.06 12.86 -3.40
C THR A 101 6.23 13.92 -4.46
N ASP A 102 5.26 13.99 -5.36
CA ASP A 102 5.31 14.88 -6.50
C ASP A 102 4.44 16.12 -6.24
N ALA A 103 5.10 17.26 -6.04
CA ALA A 103 4.44 18.54 -5.78
C ALA A 103 3.61 19.05 -6.98
N TYR A 104 3.90 18.58 -8.19
CA TYR A 104 3.09 18.84 -9.37
C TYR A 104 1.78 18.04 -9.29
N CYS A 105 1.84 16.74 -8.99
CA CYS A 105 0.64 15.93 -8.82
C CYS A 105 -0.24 16.38 -7.66
N GLU A 106 0.34 16.87 -6.56
CA GLU A 106 -0.44 17.47 -5.47
C GLU A 106 -1.25 18.68 -5.97
N ARG A 107 -0.62 19.56 -6.77
CA ARG A 107 -1.26 20.76 -7.30
C ARG A 107 -2.37 20.43 -8.28
N GLU A 108 -2.09 19.55 -9.24
CA GLU A 108 -3.06 19.11 -10.24
C GLU A 108 -4.25 18.43 -9.56
N ALA A 109 -3.99 17.56 -8.58
CA ALA A 109 -5.03 16.90 -7.82
C ALA A 109 -5.94 17.90 -7.06
N LYS A 110 -5.37 18.96 -6.46
CA LYS A 110 -6.19 20.01 -5.81
C LYS A 110 -7.10 20.72 -6.80
N ALA A 111 -6.62 21.00 -8.01
CA ALA A 111 -7.41 21.66 -9.05
C ALA A 111 -8.57 20.77 -9.53
N LEU A 112 -8.36 19.46 -9.59
CA LEU A 112 -9.35 18.49 -10.08
C LEU A 112 -10.31 17.98 -8.99
N ALA A 113 -9.98 18.16 -7.72
CA ALA A 113 -10.73 17.57 -6.61
C ALA A 113 -12.08 18.25 -6.34
N TYR A 114 -12.27 19.52 -6.71
CA TYR A 114 -13.47 20.31 -6.37
C TYR A 114 -13.89 20.25 -4.89
N GLY A 115 -12.93 20.12 -3.97
CA GLY A 115 -13.19 20.02 -2.53
C GLY A 115 -13.53 18.61 -2.03
N ASP A 116 -13.37 17.58 -2.85
CA ASP A 116 -13.58 16.18 -2.51
C ASP A 116 -12.25 15.45 -2.29
N GLU A 117 -11.99 14.97 -1.07
CA GLU A 117 -10.74 14.26 -0.75
C GLU A 117 -10.60 12.92 -1.47
N CYS A 118 -11.69 12.29 -1.88
CA CYS A 118 -11.68 11.07 -2.66
C CYS A 118 -11.23 11.36 -4.10
N GLU A 119 -11.80 12.40 -4.74
CA GLU A 119 -11.36 12.87 -6.05
C GLU A 119 -9.88 13.30 -6.03
N PHE A 120 -9.47 14.00 -4.96
CA PHE A 120 -8.08 14.37 -4.75
C PHE A 120 -7.15 13.15 -4.72
N ALA A 121 -7.48 12.14 -3.90
CA ALA A 121 -6.66 10.94 -3.76
C ALA A 121 -6.50 10.19 -5.09
N PHE A 122 -7.59 10.06 -5.84
CA PHE A 122 -7.57 9.45 -7.17
C PHE A 122 -6.70 10.24 -8.14
N ALA A 123 -6.93 11.55 -8.28
CA ALA A 123 -6.19 12.41 -9.19
C ALA A 123 -4.68 12.44 -8.88
N TYR A 124 -4.32 12.53 -7.59
CA TYR A 124 -2.93 12.49 -7.15
C TYR A 124 -2.27 11.17 -7.54
N GLN A 125 -2.90 10.04 -7.19
CA GLN A 125 -2.30 8.73 -7.43
C GLN A 125 -2.20 8.41 -8.92
N LYS A 126 -3.18 8.83 -9.72
CA LYS A 126 -3.15 8.68 -11.18
C LYS A 126 -2.00 9.47 -11.80
N CYS A 127 -1.84 10.74 -11.41
CA CYS A 127 -0.71 11.55 -11.85
C CYS A 127 0.64 10.96 -11.44
N ALA A 128 0.79 10.57 -10.17
CA ALA A 128 2.05 10.02 -9.66
C ALA A 128 2.46 8.73 -10.39
N ARG A 129 1.47 7.86 -10.69
CA ARG A 129 1.69 6.67 -11.51
C ARG A 129 2.15 7.02 -12.93
N SER A 130 1.49 7.98 -13.57
CA SER A 130 1.86 8.42 -14.92
C SER A 130 3.30 8.95 -14.97
N LEU A 131 3.73 9.72 -13.98
CA LEU A 131 5.11 10.20 -13.91
C LEU A 131 6.13 9.08 -13.71
N ASN A 132 5.84 8.10 -12.85
CA ASN A 132 6.71 6.92 -12.66
C ASN A 132 6.83 6.05 -13.92
N ASN A 133 5.81 6.05 -14.78
CA ASN A 133 5.85 5.35 -16.06
C ASN A 133 6.61 6.13 -17.16
N LEU A 134 6.84 7.44 -16.97
CA LEU A 134 7.54 8.31 -17.91
C LEU A 134 9.05 8.43 -17.61
N THR A 135 9.51 7.93 -16.46
CA THR A 135 10.91 7.97 -16.02
C THR A 135 11.74 6.72 -16.38
N PHE A 136 11.27 5.89 -17.34
CA PHE A 136 12.02 4.76 -17.90
C PHE A 136 12.54 5.04 -19.32
#